data_AF-A0A1A8BZH0-F1
#
_entry.id   AF-A0A1A8BZH0-F1
#
_cell.length_a   1.000
_cell.length_b   1.000
_cell.length_c   1.000
_cell.angle_alpha   90.00
_cell.angle_beta   90.00
_cell.angle_gamma   90.00
#
_symmetry.space_group_name_H-M   'P 1'
#
loop_
_entity.id
_entity.type
_entity.pdbx_description
1 polymer ?
#
loop_
_entity_poly.entity_id
_entity_poly.type
_entity_poly.pdbx_seq_one_letter_code
_entity_poly.pdbx_strand_id
1 'polypeptide(L)'
;MDALVRINSNMKSMEQELHCPVCDETVKQPILLPCQHSVCLLCAAETLVQRGYPPPDLPPDPNSPASTPNTRSPRQARRPAPR
;
A
#
# COMPACT_ATOMS: atom_id res chain seq x y z
N MET A 1 -23.00 -23.53 31.97
CA MET A 1 -21.67 -23.42 31.32
C MET A 1 -21.78 -22.97 29.85
N ASP A 2 -23.00 -22.84 29.33
CA ASP A 2 -23.32 -22.61 27.91
C ASP A 2 -23.10 -21.17 27.42
N ALA A 3 -23.24 -20.17 28.30
CA ALA A 3 -23.03 -18.77 27.93
C ALA A 3 -21.57 -18.46 27.58
N LEU A 4 -20.62 -19.00 28.35
CA LEU A 4 -19.18 -18.83 28.09
C LEU A 4 -18.74 -19.51 26.80
N VAL A 5 -19.29 -20.70 26.52
CA VAL A 5 -19.02 -21.42 25.26
C VAL A 5 -19.53 -20.63 24.06
N ARG A 6 -20.75 -20.08 24.14
CA ARG A 6 -21.29 -19.20 23.10
C ARG A 6 -20.40 -17.97 22.89
N ILE A 7 -20.05 -17.24 23.95
CA ILE A 7 -19.17 -16.07 23.84
C ILE A 7 -17.82 -16.43 23.19
N ASN A 8 -17.22 -17.56 23.57
CA ASN A 8 -15.95 -18.03 22.99
C ASN A 8 -16.07 -18.35 21.49
N SER A 9 -17.17 -18.98 21.05
CA SER A 9 -17.42 -19.22 19.63
C SER A 9 -17.62 -17.92 18.84
N ASN A 10 -18.30 -16.94 19.44
CA ASN A 10 -18.51 -15.64 18.83
C ASN A 10 -17.20 -14.86 18.68
N MET A 11 -16.34 -14.86 19.70
CA MET A 11 -15.02 -14.22 19.65
C MET A 11 -14.16 -14.81 18.53
N LYS A 12 -14.13 -16.14 18.38
CA LYS A 12 -13.40 -16.83 17.30
C LYS A 12 -13.90 -16.44 15.90
N SER A 13 -15.21 -16.25 15.75
CA SER A 13 -15.79 -15.79 14.48
C SER A 13 -15.33 -14.37 14.13
N MET A 14 -15.31 -13.47 15.12
CA MET A 14 -14.83 -12.10 14.94
C MET A 14 -13.33 -12.06 14.65
N GLU A 15 -12.52 -12.92 15.28
CA GLU A 15 -11.10 -13.05 14.98
C GLU A 15 -10.89 -13.47 13.52
N GLN A 16 -11.72 -14.36 12.99
CA GLN A 16 -11.63 -14.80 11.60
C GLN A 16 -11.89 -13.65 10.61
N GLU A 17 -12.82 -12.77 10.90
CA GLU A 17 -13.10 -11.56 10.11
C GLU A 17 -11.96 -10.52 10.14
N LEU A 18 -11.05 -10.60 11.11
CA LEU A 18 -9.87 -9.75 11.24
C LEU A 18 -8.66 -10.24 10.44
N HIS A 19 -8.81 -11.24 9.58
CA HIS A 19 -7.73 -11.73 8.72
C HIS A 19 -7.66 -10.97 7.40
N CYS A 20 -6.45 -10.71 6.93
CA CYS A 20 -6.21 -10.05 5.66
C CYS A 20 -6.39 -11.06 4.51
N PRO A 21 -7.25 -10.79 3.51
CA PRO A 21 -7.49 -11.71 2.38
C PRO A 21 -6.28 -11.86 1.43
N VAL A 22 -5.18 -11.14 1.66
CA VAL A 22 -3.98 -11.19 0.82
C VAL A 22 -2.92 -12.10 1.42
N CYS A 23 -2.75 -12.07 2.75
CA CYS A 23 -1.70 -12.84 3.43
C CYS A 23 -2.25 -13.89 4.41
N ASP A 24 -3.57 -14.01 4.55
CA ASP A 24 -4.28 -14.94 5.45
C ASP A 24 -3.89 -14.85 6.93
N GLU A 25 -3.24 -13.75 7.31
CA GLU A 25 -2.83 -13.44 8.68
C GLU A 25 -3.73 -12.36 9.28
N THR A 26 -3.73 -12.24 10.60
CA THR A 26 -4.37 -11.11 11.30
C THR A 26 -3.89 -9.78 10.72
N VAL A 27 -4.83 -8.88 10.39
CA VAL A 27 -4.53 -7.62 9.70
C VAL A 27 -3.56 -6.76 10.53
N LYS A 28 -2.42 -6.41 9.94
CA LYS A 28 -1.41 -5.52 10.54
C LYS A 28 -1.50 -4.15 9.87
N GLN A 29 -1.65 -3.11 10.69
CA GLN A 29 -1.87 -1.74 10.21
C GLN A 29 -3.05 -1.68 9.22
N PRO A 30 -4.29 -1.89 9.70
CA PRO A 30 -5.46 -1.94 8.84
C PRO A 30 -5.67 -0.61 8.13
N ILE A 31 -5.86 -0.68 6.81
CA ILE A 31 -6.38 0.44 6.02
C ILE A 31 -7.73 0.06 5.43
N LEU A 32 -8.59 1.05 5.24
CA LEU A 32 -9.87 0.89 4.56
C LEU A 32 -9.72 1.26 3.09
N LEU A 33 -9.98 0.30 2.21
CA LEU A 33 -10.07 0.54 0.77
C LEU A 33 -11.41 1.22 0.43
N PRO A 34 -11.53 1.89 -0.74
CA PRO A 34 -12.79 2.50 -1.20
C PRO A 34 -13.98 1.53 -1.27
N CYS A 35 -13.70 0.22 -1.38
CA CYS A 35 -14.69 -0.86 -1.39
C CYS A 35 -15.07 -1.38 0.02
N GLN A 36 -14.69 -0.68 1.10
CA GLN A 36 -14.95 -1.05 2.50
C GLN A 36 -14.31 -2.36 2.99
N HIS A 37 -13.32 -2.89 2.28
CA HIS A 37 -12.50 -4.00 2.78
C HIS A 37 -11.31 -3.49 3.57
N SER A 38 -11.03 -4.16 4.70
CA SER A 38 -9.82 -3.97 5.48
C SER A 38 -8.71 -4.91 5.01
N VAL A 39 -7.53 -4.37 4.79
CA VAL A 39 -6.32 -5.13 4.44
C VAL A 39 -5.10 -4.53 5.15
N CYS A 40 -4.00 -5.28 5.20
CA CYS A 40 -2.73 -4.74 5.69
C CYS A 40 -2.24 -3.60 4.78
N LEU A 41 -1.63 -2.57 5.36
CA LEU A 41 -1.01 -1.47 4.60
C LEU A 41 -0.06 -1.98 3.50
N LEU A 42 0.81 -2.94 3.84
CA LEU A 42 1.79 -3.49 2.91
C LEU A 42 1.14 -4.29 1.78
N CYS A 43 0.14 -5.12 2.12
CA CYS A 43 -0.62 -5.90 1.14
C CYS A 43 -1.38 -5.00 0.16
N ALA A 44 -1.94 -3.88 0.64
CA ALA A 44 -2.57 -2.89 -0.23
C ALA A 44 -1.56 -2.23 -1.15
N ALA A 45 -0.42 -1.78 -0.63
CA ALA A 45 0.62 -1.12 -1.42
C ALA A 45 1.13 -2.02 -2.55
N GLU A 46 1.44 -3.28 -2.26
CA GLU A 46 1.89 -4.26 -3.25
C GLU A 46 0.81 -4.52 -4.31
N THR A 47 -0.44 -4.74 -3.90
CA THR A 47 -1.55 -5.00 -4.82
C THR A 47 -1.82 -3.80 -5.72
N LEU A 48 -1.79 -2.57 -5.19
CA LEU A 48 -2.02 -1.35 -5.94
C LEU A 48 -0.90 -1.09 -6.96
N VAL A 49 0.36 -1.27 -6.57
CA VAL A 49 1.52 -1.15 -7.47
C VAL A 49 1.45 -2.19 -8.59
N GLN A 50 1.12 -3.45 -8.28
CA GLN A 50 0.92 -4.50 -9.31
C GLN A 50 -0.21 -4.17 -10.29
N ARG A 51 -1.25 -3.46 -9.83
CA ARG A 51 -2.36 -3.00 -10.67
C ARG A 51 -2.05 -1.74 -11.47
N GLY A 52 -0.82 -1.23 -11.39
CA GLY A 52 -0.37 -0.07 -12.15
C GLY A 52 -0.81 1.26 -11.56
N TYR A 53 -1.29 1.29 -10.31
CA TYR A 53 -1.47 2.55 -9.61
C TYR A 53 -0.08 3.13 -9.29
N PRO A 54 0.16 4.41 -9.57
CA PRO A 54 1.39 5.05 -9.14
C PRO A 54 1.48 4.95 -7.61
N PRO A 55 2.69 4.78 -7.06
CA PRO A 55 2.88 4.90 -5.62
C PRO A 55 2.25 6.24 -5.16
N PRO A 56 1.60 6.30 -3.99
CA PRO A 56 1.05 7.55 -3.50
C PRO A 56 2.11 8.64 -3.56
N ASP A 57 1.72 9.84 -4.02
CA ASP A 57 2.57 11.03 -4.05
C ASP A 57 2.95 11.41 -2.61
N LEU A 58 3.90 10.67 -2.07
CA LEU A 58 4.58 10.99 -0.83
C LEU A 58 5.50 12.18 -1.16
N PRO A 59 5.52 13.21 -0.30
CA PRO A 59 6.48 14.31 -0.48
C PRO A 59 7.88 13.70 -0.63
N PRO A 60 8.69 14.19 -1.59
CA PRO A 60 10.00 13.62 -1.84
C PRO A 60 10.81 13.65 -0.55
N ASP A 61 11.34 12.50 -0.18
CA ASP A 61 12.22 12.37 0.97
C ASP A 61 13.37 13.40 0.81
N PRO A 62 13.65 14.26 1.81
CA PRO A 62 14.65 15.31 1.68
C PRO A 62 16.03 14.79 1.29
N ASN A 63 16.31 13.50 1.53
CA ASN A 63 17.57 12.85 1.19
C ASN A 63 17.52 11.97 -0.08
N SER A 64 16.43 12.02 -0.87
CA SER A 64 16.36 11.24 -2.12
C SER A 64 17.23 11.86 -3.23
N PRO A 65 18.02 11.08 -3.99
CA PRO A 65 18.88 11.57 -5.06
C PRO A 65 18.11 12.24 -6.21
N ALA A 66 16.80 11.95 -6.34
CA ALA A 66 15.89 12.60 -7.28
C ALA A 66 15.60 14.08 -6.96
N SER A 67 15.85 14.52 -5.72
CA SER A 67 15.58 15.90 -5.26
C SER A 67 16.68 16.89 -5.65
N THR A 68 17.80 16.42 -6.21
CA THR A 68 18.89 17.30 -6.67
C THR A 68 18.81 17.51 -8.19
N PRO A 69 18.78 18.76 -8.69
CA PRO A 69 18.70 19.05 -10.12
C PRO A 69 19.98 18.66 -10.90
N ASN A 70 20.99 18.13 -10.20
CA ASN A 70 22.35 17.95 -10.70
C ASN A 70 22.57 16.65 -11.49
N THR A 71 21.56 15.79 -11.63
CA THR A 71 21.61 14.58 -12.47
C THR A 71 21.01 14.76 -13.86
N ARG A 72 20.52 15.97 -14.20
CA ARG A 72 20.07 16.27 -15.57
C ARG A 72 21.26 16.19 -16.53
N SER A 73 21.34 15.10 -17.27
CA SER A 73 22.37 14.87 -18.29
C SER A 73 22.51 16.10 -19.22
N PRO A 74 23.72 16.65 -19.46
CA PRO A 74 23.93 17.84 -20.29
C PRO A 74 23.56 17.66 -21.78
N ARG A 75 23.07 16.50 -22.19
CA ARG A 75 22.96 16.10 -23.61
C ARG A 75 21.80 16.73 -24.38
N GLN A 76 20.90 17.48 -23.74
CA GLN A 76 19.74 18.09 -24.43
C GLN A 76 20.03 19.43 -25.14
N ALA A 77 21.25 19.97 -25.08
CA ALA A 77 21.59 21.27 -25.69
C ALA A 77 22.04 21.21 -27.17
N ARG A 78 21.85 20.10 -27.90
CA ARG A 78 22.08 20.05 -29.35
C ARG A 78 20.97 19.31 -30.10
N ARG A 79 19.82 19.96 -30.25
CA ARG A 79 18.92 19.65 -31.37
C ARG A 79 19.12 20.75 -32.42
N PRO A 80 19.70 20.49 -33.59
CA PRO A 80 19.73 21.47 -34.67
C PRO A 80 18.31 21.77 -35.13
N ALA A 81 18.03 23.03 -35.46
CA ALA A 81 16.75 23.43 -36.05
C ALA A 81 16.56 22.75 -37.43
N PRO A 82 15.32 22.34 -37.78
CA PRO A 82 15.03 21.77 -39.09
C PRO A 82 15.18 22.82 -40.22
N ARG A 83 15.51 22.34 -41.42
CA ARG A 83 15.71 23.14 -42.65
C ARG A 83 14.42 23.68 -43.22
#